data_AF-A0A9W8JAT5-F1
#
_entry.id   AF-A0A9W8JAT5-F1
#
_cell.length_a   1.000
_cell.length_b   1.000
_cell.length_c   1.000
_cell.angle_alpha   90.00
_cell.angle_beta   90.00
_cell.angle_gamma   90.00
#
_symmetry.space_group_name_H-M   'P 1'
#
loop_
_entity.id
_entity.type
_entity.pdbx_description
1 polymer ?
#
loop_
_entity_poly.entity_id
_entity_poly.type
_entity_poly.pdbx_seq_one_letter_code
_entity_poly.pdbx_strand_id
1 'polypeptide(L)'
;MSLVKLASICCLTEGKPEEWDEDAPYEIKDEEAVKPEGWLDNEAPTVPDPDATKPEEWDDEEDGEWVAPTVPNPKCKEAPGCGEWERPWKVNPLWRGKWAAPLIDNPAYKGEWKPAKIANPDFFEDKVPVKTLPKIGGVGIELWTMTEDILFDNIYIGHSVDDAKKLAAETFEVKKPLEVAADKPAEDEKEEDDKVSFREDPIEWIRSNLFDFIDIAKSNPVEAFQTQPEVGAILVGLIFTLFGMIGALFGLVGGASKPVITKSAKKTDAVTPDDKKKTETAPVAPAGETKKEEEKVKKRK
;
A
#
# COMPACT_ATOMS: atom_id res chain seq x y z
N MET A 1 -39.12 -38.97 8.25
CA MET A 1 -39.20 -37.68 8.97
C MET A 1 -38.82 -36.60 7.98
N SER A 2 -39.72 -35.66 7.66
CA SER A 2 -39.37 -34.52 6.79
C SER A 2 -38.39 -33.63 7.54
N LEU A 3 -37.20 -33.44 6.98
CA LEU A 3 -36.20 -32.54 7.55
C LEU A 3 -36.62 -31.10 7.22
N VAL A 4 -37.03 -30.37 8.24
CA VAL A 4 -37.23 -28.93 8.14
C VAL A 4 -35.86 -28.28 8.01
N LYS A 5 -35.46 -27.94 6.79
CA LYS A 5 -34.12 -27.42 6.46
C LYS A 5 -33.97 -25.91 6.72
N LEU A 6 -35.07 -25.18 6.82
CA LEU A 6 -35.05 -23.72 6.96
C LEU A 6 -35.03 -23.31 8.44
N ALA A 7 -33.99 -22.57 8.82
CA ALA A 7 -33.84 -22.00 10.16
C ALA A 7 -34.84 -20.88 10.46
N SER A 8 -35.24 -20.14 9.43
CA SER A 8 -36.19 -19.04 9.53
C SER A 8 -37.27 -19.17 8.47
N ILE A 9 -38.48 -18.72 8.78
CA ILE A 9 -39.66 -18.70 7.90
C ILE A 9 -40.16 -17.26 7.80
N CYS A 10 -40.78 -16.87 6.68
CA CYS A 10 -41.43 -15.57 6.55
C CYS A 10 -42.52 -15.39 7.61
N CYS A 11 -42.51 -14.23 8.29
CA CYS A 11 -43.56 -13.82 9.19
C CYS A 11 -44.89 -13.68 8.41
N LEU A 12 -45.88 -14.53 8.70
CA LEU A 12 -47.18 -14.50 8.02
C LEU A 12 -48.14 -13.45 8.61
N THR A 13 -47.75 -12.77 9.69
CA THR A 13 -48.63 -11.87 10.46
C THR A 13 -48.45 -10.39 10.14
N GLU A 14 -47.40 -10.01 9.40
CA GLU A 14 -47.18 -8.64 8.94
C GLU A 14 -47.26 -8.62 7.40
N GLY A 15 -48.20 -7.84 6.86
CA GLY A 15 -48.36 -7.68 5.40
C GLY A 15 -47.55 -6.51 4.85
N LYS A 16 -47.49 -6.41 3.51
CA LYS A 16 -46.88 -5.26 2.82
C LYS A 16 -47.58 -3.95 3.25
N PRO A 17 -46.84 -2.93 3.71
CA PRO A 17 -47.41 -1.60 3.97
C PRO A 17 -48.02 -1.01 2.69
N GLU A 18 -49.17 -0.33 2.79
CA GLU A 18 -49.81 0.30 1.63
C GLU A 18 -48.96 1.41 0.99
N GLU A 19 -48.07 2.03 1.77
CA GLU A 19 -47.12 3.06 1.30
C GLU A 19 -45.91 2.48 0.54
N TRP A 20 -45.77 1.15 0.49
CA TRP A 20 -44.64 0.49 -0.19
C TRP A 20 -44.97 0.23 -1.67
N ASP A 21 -44.48 1.13 -2.52
CA ASP A 21 -44.52 1.00 -3.97
C ASP A 21 -43.35 0.13 -4.48
N GLU A 22 -43.67 -1.01 -5.09
CA GLU A 22 -42.68 -1.95 -5.66
C GLU A 22 -42.39 -1.68 -7.13
N ASP A 23 -43.22 -0.85 -7.78
CA ASP A 23 -43.12 -0.51 -9.21
C ASP A 23 -42.38 0.81 -9.44
N ALA A 24 -42.10 1.58 -8.38
CA ALA A 24 -41.27 2.76 -8.44
C ALA A 24 -39.89 2.41 -9.07
N PRO A 25 -39.32 3.23 -9.97
CA PRO A 25 -37.98 2.98 -10.50
C PRO A 25 -36.91 3.31 -9.45
N TYR A 26 -35.76 2.62 -9.51
CA TYR A 26 -34.59 2.89 -8.67
C TYR A 26 -34.05 4.33 -8.85
N GLU A 27 -34.08 4.79 -10.10
CA GLU A 27 -33.56 6.08 -10.53
C GLU A 27 -34.65 6.86 -11.29
N ILE A 28 -34.70 8.16 -11.03
CA ILE A 28 -35.55 9.13 -11.73
C ILE A 28 -34.66 10.22 -12.32
N LYS A 29 -35.08 10.87 -13.41
CA LYS A 29 -34.33 12.00 -13.97
C LYS A 29 -34.30 13.15 -12.96
N ASP A 30 -33.15 13.79 -12.80
CA ASP A 30 -33.04 14.94 -11.93
C ASP A 30 -33.61 16.20 -12.60
N GLU A 31 -34.79 16.63 -12.15
CA GLU A 31 -35.43 17.86 -12.63
C GLU A 31 -34.71 19.13 -12.19
N GLU A 32 -33.94 19.07 -11.10
CA GLU A 32 -33.17 20.20 -10.56
C GLU A 32 -31.85 20.40 -11.31
N ALA A 33 -31.35 19.36 -12.00
CA ALA A 33 -30.16 19.46 -12.82
C ALA A 33 -30.42 20.37 -14.02
N VAL A 34 -29.61 21.42 -14.14
CA VAL A 34 -29.62 22.32 -15.28
C VAL A 34 -28.44 21.98 -16.18
N LYS A 35 -28.66 22.05 -17.49
CA LYS A 35 -27.62 21.86 -18.48
C LYS A 35 -26.50 22.89 -18.31
N PRO A 36 -25.22 22.49 -18.22
CA PRO A 36 -24.11 23.42 -18.11
C PRO A 36 -24.02 24.39 -19.30
N GLU A 37 -23.65 25.64 -19.02
CA GLU A 37 -23.35 26.63 -20.06
C GLU A 37 -22.11 26.20 -20.86
N GLY A 38 -22.18 26.22 -22.19
CA GLY A 38 -21.07 25.81 -23.07
C GLY A 38 -21.08 24.33 -23.48
N TRP A 39 -22.13 23.57 -23.17
CA TRP A 39 -22.32 22.21 -23.66
C TRP A 39 -22.48 22.17 -25.20
N LEU A 40 -21.77 21.25 -25.86
CA LEU A 40 -21.75 21.13 -27.33
C LEU A 40 -22.71 20.05 -27.83
N ASP A 41 -23.99 20.39 -28.07
CA ASP A 41 -25.00 19.40 -28.52
C ASP A 41 -24.74 18.82 -29.91
N ASN A 42 -24.15 19.62 -30.79
CA ASN A 42 -23.97 19.27 -32.19
C ASN A 42 -22.70 18.45 -32.46
N GLU A 43 -21.83 18.28 -31.46
CA GLU A 43 -20.57 17.54 -31.59
C GLU A 43 -20.71 16.17 -30.91
N ALA A 44 -20.33 15.11 -31.62
CA ALA A 44 -20.37 13.76 -31.06
C ALA A 44 -19.33 13.63 -29.92
N PRO A 45 -19.64 12.90 -28.83
CA PRO A 45 -18.72 12.68 -27.72
C PRO A 45 -17.50 11.84 -28.13
N THR A 46 -17.68 10.96 -29.11
CA THR A 46 -16.61 10.16 -29.72
C THR A 46 -16.57 10.37 -31.22
N VAL A 47 -15.37 10.29 -31.78
CA VAL A 47 -15.11 10.35 -33.23
C VAL A 47 -14.28 9.13 -33.63
N PRO A 48 -14.36 8.67 -34.88
CA PRO A 48 -13.43 7.65 -35.38
C PRO A 48 -11.98 8.13 -35.21
N ASP A 49 -11.10 7.24 -34.78
CA ASP A 49 -9.69 7.53 -34.63
C ASP A 49 -9.08 7.90 -36.00
N PRO A 50 -8.57 9.14 -36.18
CA PRO A 50 -7.97 9.55 -37.45
C PRO A 50 -6.66 8.82 -37.77
N ASP A 51 -6.01 8.25 -36.75
CA ASP A 51 -4.73 7.56 -36.88
C ASP A 51 -4.90 6.03 -37.04
N ALA A 52 -6.12 5.52 -36.90
CA ALA A 52 -6.40 4.11 -37.10
C ALA A 52 -6.46 3.78 -38.60
N THR A 53 -5.61 2.86 -39.02
CA THR A 53 -5.63 2.28 -40.37
C THR A 53 -6.15 0.86 -40.33
N LYS A 54 -6.88 0.46 -41.36
CA LYS A 54 -7.29 -0.92 -41.56
C LYS A 54 -6.05 -1.83 -41.62
N PRO A 55 -5.97 -2.91 -40.82
CA PRO A 55 -4.88 -3.88 -40.90
C PRO A 55 -4.80 -4.54 -42.30
N GLU A 56 -3.59 -4.87 -42.75
CA GLU A 56 -3.37 -5.49 -44.07
C GLU A 56 -3.98 -6.90 -44.16
N GLU A 57 -4.10 -7.58 -43.03
CA GLU A 57 -4.68 -8.93 -42.91
C GLU A 57 -6.21 -8.93 -42.71
N TRP A 58 -6.88 -7.78 -42.72
CA TRP A 58 -8.34 -7.70 -42.54
C TRP A 58 -9.07 -7.98 -43.86
N ASP A 59 -9.93 -9.00 -43.85
CA ASP A 59 -10.75 -9.37 -45.00
C ASP A 59 -12.20 -8.87 -44.80
N ASP A 60 -12.69 -7.97 -45.65
CA ASP A 60 -14.06 -7.44 -45.50
C ASP A 60 -15.15 -8.48 -45.84
N GLU A 61 -14.81 -9.55 -46.58
CA GLU A 61 -15.75 -10.61 -46.95
C GLU A 61 -15.92 -11.64 -45.80
N GLU A 62 -14.82 -11.93 -45.08
CA GLU A 62 -14.81 -12.90 -43.98
C GLU A 62 -14.99 -12.25 -42.59
N ASP A 63 -14.39 -11.07 -42.33
CA ASP A 63 -14.43 -10.36 -41.04
C ASP A 63 -15.47 -9.21 -41.00
N GLY A 64 -16.04 -8.83 -42.16
CA GLY A 64 -17.00 -7.74 -42.32
C GLY A 64 -16.36 -6.36 -42.55
N GLU A 65 -17.17 -5.32 -42.78
CA GLU A 65 -16.66 -3.96 -43.01
C GLU A 65 -15.83 -3.46 -41.81
N TRP A 66 -14.57 -3.12 -42.05
CA TRP A 66 -13.71 -2.56 -41.00
C TRP A 66 -14.24 -1.20 -40.51
N VAL A 67 -14.44 -1.08 -39.19
CA VAL A 67 -14.83 0.17 -38.52
C VAL A 67 -13.70 0.63 -37.62
N ALA A 68 -13.22 1.86 -37.83
CA ALA A 68 -12.18 2.45 -37.01
C ALA A 68 -12.60 2.51 -35.53
N PRO A 69 -11.68 2.22 -34.58
CA PRO A 69 -11.92 2.44 -33.17
C PRO A 69 -12.37 3.87 -32.89
N THR A 70 -13.27 4.04 -31.92
CA THR A 70 -13.75 5.37 -31.53
C THR A 70 -12.87 5.96 -30.43
N VAL A 71 -12.50 7.23 -30.57
CA VAL A 71 -11.72 8.00 -29.60
C VAL A 71 -12.52 9.19 -29.09
N PRO A 72 -12.23 9.69 -27.87
CA PRO A 72 -12.90 10.89 -27.35
C PRO A 72 -12.64 12.10 -28.26
N ASN A 73 -13.70 12.81 -28.66
CA ASN A 73 -13.59 13.97 -29.53
C ASN A 73 -12.74 15.07 -28.86
N PRO A 74 -11.64 15.54 -29.48
CA PRO A 74 -10.77 16.57 -28.91
C PRO A 74 -11.51 17.86 -28.53
N LYS A 75 -12.55 18.26 -29.29
CA LYS A 75 -13.37 19.45 -28.99
C LYS A 75 -14.12 19.35 -27.67
N CYS A 76 -14.36 18.12 -27.20
CA CYS A 76 -15.07 17.83 -25.96
C CYS A 76 -14.17 17.88 -24.72
N LYS A 77 -12.84 17.96 -24.90
CA LYS A 77 -11.89 18.14 -23.79
C LYS A 77 -11.89 19.58 -23.27
N GLU A 78 -12.21 20.54 -24.14
CA GLU A 78 -12.24 21.97 -23.82
C GLU A 78 -13.63 22.46 -23.38
N ALA A 79 -14.68 21.67 -23.64
CA ALA A 79 -16.06 21.96 -23.27
C ALA A 79 -16.51 21.15 -22.03
N PRO A 80 -17.56 21.59 -21.29
CA PRO A 80 -18.13 20.83 -20.18
C PRO A 80 -18.74 19.48 -20.57
N GLY A 81 -19.07 19.30 -21.85
CA GLY A 81 -19.55 18.05 -22.41
C GLY A 81 -20.00 18.20 -23.86
N CYS A 82 -20.28 17.07 -24.49
CA CYS A 82 -20.64 16.95 -25.90
C CYS A 82 -21.75 15.93 -26.12
N GLY A 83 -22.47 16.08 -27.23
CA GLY A 83 -23.60 15.24 -27.63
C GLY A 83 -24.91 15.75 -27.05
N GLU A 84 -26.01 15.03 -27.28
CA GLU A 84 -27.30 15.42 -26.70
C GLU A 84 -27.24 15.35 -25.17
N TRP A 85 -27.49 16.49 -24.50
CA TRP A 85 -27.47 16.52 -23.04
C TRP A 85 -28.67 15.77 -22.47
N GLU A 86 -28.40 14.70 -21.73
CA GLU A 86 -29.41 14.02 -20.94
C GLU A 86 -29.30 14.42 -19.47
N ARG A 87 -30.46 14.65 -18.84
CA ARG A 87 -30.53 14.89 -17.39
C ARG A 87 -29.91 13.72 -16.65
N PRO A 88 -29.04 13.97 -15.66
CA PRO A 88 -28.49 12.90 -14.85
C PRO A 88 -29.61 12.19 -14.08
N TRP A 89 -29.40 10.90 -13.83
CA TRP A 89 -30.27 10.10 -13.00
C TRP A 89 -29.97 10.38 -11.53
N LYS A 90 -31.02 10.54 -10.71
CA LYS A 90 -30.94 10.61 -9.26
C LYS A 90 -31.69 9.44 -8.64
N VAL A 91 -31.21 8.99 -7.48
CA VAL A 91 -31.89 7.96 -6.70
C VAL A 91 -33.30 8.43 -6.33
N ASN A 92 -34.29 7.58 -6.59
CA ASN A 92 -35.68 7.88 -6.26
C ASN A 92 -35.89 7.74 -4.73
N PRO A 93 -36.26 8.79 -4.00
CA PRO A 93 -36.50 8.70 -2.55
C PRO A 93 -37.63 7.74 -2.15
N LEU A 94 -38.55 7.47 -3.09
CA LEU A 94 -39.68 6.56 -2.93
C LEU A 94 -39.30 5.11 -3.23
N TRP A 95 -38.13 4.85 -3.83
CA TRP A 95 -37.69 3.49 -4.09
C TRP A 95 -37.40 2.77 -2.78
N ARG A 96 -38.12 1.67 -2.56
CA ARG A 96 -37.96 0.78 -1.42
C ARG A 96 -37.57 -0.65 -1.84
N GLY A 97 -37.67 -0.98 -3.13
CA GLY A 97 -37.43 -2.33 -3.65
C GLY A 97 -38.65 -3.22 -3.57
N LYS A 98 -38.47 -4.52 -3.81
CA LYS A 98 -39.53 -5.50 -3.57
C LYS A 98 -39.67 -5.72 -2.07
N TRP A 99 -40.89 -5.67 -1.55
CA TRP A 99 -41.13 -5.88 -0.14
C TRP A 99 -40.84 -7.34 0.21
N ALA A 100 -40.06 -7.55 1.26
CA ALA A 100 -39.79 -8.87 1.82
C ALA A 100 -40.27 -8.88 3.27
N ALA A 101 -41.14 -9.85 3.59
CA ALA A 101 -41.59 -10.05 4.97
C ALA A 101 -40.40 -10.35 5.89
N PRO A 102 -40.40 -9.84 7.14
CA PRO A 102 -39.35 -10.17 8.09
C PRO A 102 -39.31 -11.68 8.33
N LEU A 103 -38.09 -12.22 8.43
CA LEU A 103 -37.89 -13.64 8.74
C LEU A 103 -37.97 -13.85 10.25
N ILE A 104 -38.77 -14.82 10.68
CA ILE A 104 -38.88 -15.26 12.08
C ILE A 104 -38.22 -16.63 12.23
N ASP A 105 -37.69 -16.91 13.42
CA ASP A 105 -37.12 -18.21 13.73
C ASP A 105 -38.19 -19.30 13.62
N ASN A 106 -37.85 -20.37 12.91
CA ASN A 106 -38.75 -21.48 12.70
C ASN A 106 -38.76 -22.40 13.93
N PRO A 107 -39.86 -22.48 14.70
CA PRO A 107 -39.91 -23.32 15.90
C PRO A 107 -39.76 -24.83 15.60
N ALA A 108 -39.95 -25.24 14.34
CA ALA A 108 -39.75 -26.62 13.90
C ALA A 108 -38.31 -26.93 13.44
N TYR A 109 -37.44 -25.92 13.35
CA TYR A 109 -36.03 -26.12 12.97
C TYR A 109 -35.23 -26.70 14.14
N LYS A 110 -34.59 -27.85 13.91
CA LYS A 110 -33.81 -28.58 14.92
C LYS A 110 -32.30 -28.49 14.71
N GLY A 111 -31.85 -27.52 13.91
CA GLY A 111 -30.48 -27.41 13.42
C GLY A 111 -30.24 -28.19 12.13
N GLU A 112 -29.08 -27.96 11.53
CA GLU A 112 -28.66 -28.69 10.34
C GLU A 112 -28.54 -30.17 10.64
N TRP A 113 -29.21 -30.99 9.83
CA TRP A 113 -29.07 -32.43 9.92
C TRP A 113 -27.61 -32.82 9.65
N LYS A 114 -27.03 -33.58 10.57
CA LYS A 114 -25.73 -34.21 10.39
C LYS A 114 -25.91 -35.73 10.44
N PRO A 115 -25.22 -36.50 9.58
CA PRO A 115 -25.24 -37.95 9.67
C PRO A 115 -24.71 -38.39 11.03
N ALA A 116 -25.31 -39.45 11.59
CA ALA A 116 -24.83 -40.03 12.83
C ALA A 116 -23.39 -40.52 12.65
N LYS A 117 -22.51 -40.15 13.58
CA LYS A 117 -21.12 -40.65 13.59
C LYS A 117 -21.14 -42.11 14.04
N ILE A 118 -20.83 -43.02 13.14
CA ILE A 118 -20.65 -44.45 13.41
C ILE A 118 -19.16 -44.69 13.65
N ALA A 119 -18.82 -45.58 14.59
CA ALA A 119 -17.43 -45.96 14.82
C ALA A 119 -16.84 -46.59 13.55
N ASN A 120 -15.66 -46.13 13.13
CA ASN A 120 -14.97 -46.67 11.96
C ASN A 120 -14.40 -48.07 12.31
N PRO A 121 -14.86 -49.16 11.67
CA PRO A 121 -14.31 -50.49 11.92
C PRO A 121 -12.84 -50.62 11.50
N ASP A 122 -12.40 -49.81 10.53
CA ASP A 122 -11.03 -49.81 10.01
C ASP A 122 -10.13 -48.77 10.72
N PHE A 123 -10.54 -48.27 11.88
CA PHE A 123 -9.70 -47.37 12.66
C PHE A 123 -8.45 -48.10 13.14
N PHE A 124 -7.28 -47.58 12.75
CA PHE A 124 -6.00 -48.01 13.28
C PHE A 124 -5.20 -46.81 13.77
N GLU A 125 -4.40 -47.04 14.82
CA GLU A 125 -3.47 -46.06 15.38
C GLU A 125 -2.06 -46.66 15.32
N ASP A 126 -1.19 -46.10 14.47
CA ASP A 126 0.21 -46.46 14.46
C ASP A 126 0.98 -45.59 15.46
N LYS A 127 1.44 -46.21 16.55
CA LYS A 127 2.21 -45.55 17.61
C LYS A 127 3.67 -45.31 17.23
N VAL A 128 4.17 -45.98 16.18
CA VAL A 128 5.58 -45.94 15.76
C VAL A 128 5.71 -45.90 14.23
N PRO A 129 5.13 -44.88 13.56
CA PRO A 129 5.03 -44.82 12.09
C PRO A 129 6.39 -44.87 11.38
N VAL A 130 7.47 -44.39 12.02
CA VAL A 130 8.82 -44.41 11.42
C VAL A 130 9.38 -45.84 11.32
N LYS A 131 8.95 -46.76 12.19
CA LYS A 131 9.44 -48.15 12.21
C LYS A 131 8.66 -49.07 11.28
N THR A 132 7.44 -48.70 10.91
CA THR A 132 6.56 -49.48 10.04
C THR A 132 6.81 -49.19 8.56
N LEU A 133 7.58 -48.13 8.24
CA LEU A 133 7.97 -47.81 6.87
C LEU A 133 8.89 -48.89 6.26
N PRO A 134 8.68 -49.24 4.97
CA PRO A 134 9.63 -50.05 4.22
C PRO A 134 11.02 -49.42 4.16
N LYS A 135 12.06 -50.24 4.03
CA LYS A 135 13.43 -49.76 3.90
C LYS A 135 13.58 -48.93 2.63
N ILE A 136 14.16 -47.73 2.76
CA ILE A 136 14.43 -46.83 1.65
C ILE A 136 15.61 -47.40 0.85
N GLY A 137 15.38 -47.70 -0.42
CA GLY A 137 16.39 -48.28 -1.33
C GLY A 137 17.01 -47.28 -2.31
N GLY A 138 16.51 -46.05 -2.37
CA GLY A 138 16.99 -45.02 -3.30
C GLY A 138 16.44 -43.64 -2.98
N VAL A 139 17.09 -42.63 -3.55
CA VAL A 139 16.70 -41.22 -3.46
C VAL A 139 16.52 -40.70 -4.88
N GLY A 140 15.35 -40.11 -5.15
CA GLY A 140 15.04 -39.45 -6.42
C GLY A 140 14.56 -38.03 -6.14
N ILE A 141 14.96 -37.10 -7.02
CA ILE A 141 14.49 -35.72 -7.00
C ILE A 141 13.50 -35.58 -8.15
N GLU A 142 12.23 -35.43 -7.81
CA GLU A 142 11.14 -35.19 -8.77
C GLU A 142 10.64 -33.77 -8.54
N LEU A 143 10.73 -32.94 -9.59
CA LEU A 143 10.39 -31.51 -9.53
C LEU A 143 9.80 -31.07 -10.88
N TRP A 144 8.69 -30.34 -10.82
CA TRP A 144 8.17 -29.59 -11.96
C TRP A 144 8.60 -28.13 -11.88
N THR A 145 9.38 -27.65 -12.86
CA THR A 145 9.86 -26.26 -12.92
C THR A 145 9.90 -25.75 -14.36
N MET A 146 9.71 -24.43 -14.52
CA MET A 146 9.94 -23.71 -15.78
C MET A 146 11.29 -22.97 -15.78
N THR A 147 11.99 -22.95 -14.64
CA THR A 147 13.27 -22.28 -14.43
C THR A 147 14.41 -23.28 -14.58
N GLU A 148 15.39 -22.93 -15.40
CA GLU A 148 16.65 -23.67 -15.60
C GLU A 148 17.64 -23.34 -14.45
N ASP A 149 18.79 -24.02 -14.39
CA ASP A 149 19.88 -23.77 -13.44
C ASP A 149 19.59 -23.98 -11.93
N ILE A 150 18.83 -25.03 -11.58
CA ILE A 150 18.65 -25.46 -10.19
C ILE A 150 19.76 -26.45 -9.81
N LEU A 151 20.59 -26.07 -8.83
CA LEU A 151 21.68 -26.91 -8.32
C LEU A 151 21.27 -27.64 -7.03
N PHE A 152 21.38 -28.97 -7.05
CA PHE A 152 21.31 -29.81 -5.85
C PHE A 152 22.71 -30.32 -5.50
N ASP A 153 23.17 -30.05 -4.28
CA ASP A 153 24.45 -30.53 -3.76
C ASP A 153 24.33 -30.92 -2.27
N ASN A 154 25.33 -31.62 -1.76
CA ASN A 154 25.51 -31.99 -0.34
C ASN A 154 24.37 -32.85 0.24
N ILE A 155 23.89 -33.84 -0.54
CA ILE A 155 22.84 -34.77 -0.09
C ILE A 155 23.38 -35.72 0.98
N TYR A 156 22.86 -35.61 2.20
CA TYR A 156 23.15 -36.53 3.32
C TYR A 156 21.98 -37.48 3.59
N ILE A 157 22.29 -38.77 3.70
CA ILE A 157 21.32 -39.81 4.08
C ILE A 157 21.92 -40.59 5.25
N GLY A 158 21.32 -40.47 6.42
CA GLY A 158 21.80 -41.15 7.62
C GLY A 158 20.85 -41.02 8.80
N HIS A 159 21.26 -41.58 9.94
CA HIS A 159 20.47 -41.59 11.18
C HIS A 159 21.05 -40.70 12.28
N SER A 160 22.20 -40.08 12.04
CA SER A 160 22.92 -39.25 13.01
C SER A 160 22.70 -37.77 12.70
N VAL A 161 22.15 -37.04 13.68
CA VAL A 161 22.00 -35.59 13.59
C VAL A 161 23.36 -34.90 13.68
N ASP A 162 24.31 -35.49 14.41
CA ASP A 162 25.63 -34.90 14.61
C ASP A 162 26.48 -34.99 13.34
N ASP A 163 26.38 -36.09 12.59
CA ASP A 163 27.07 -36.22 11.29
C ASP A 163 26.48 -35.29 10.23
N ALA A 164 25.15 -35.10 10.24
CA ALA A 164 24.49 -34.14 9.36
C ALA A 164 24.95 -32.71 9.63
N LYS A 165 25.06 -32.32 10.91
CA LYS A 165 25.59 -31.01 11.32
C LYS A 165 27.05 -30.84 10.94
N LYS A 166 27.86 -31.88 11.12
CA LYS A 166 29.26 -31.86 10.72
C LYS A 166 29.41 -31.63 9.22
N LEU A 167 28.64 -32.34 8.38
CA LEU A 167 28.65 -32.12 6.94
C LEU A 167 28.20 -30.71 6.57
N ALA A 168 27.15 -30.19 7.22
CA ALA A 168 26.68 -28.82 7.00
C ALA A 168 27.77 -27.78 7.34
N ALA A 169 28.47 -27.97 8.47
CA ALA A 169 29.58 -27.11 8.90
C ALA A 169 30.78 -27.15 7.95
N GLU A 170 31.07 -28.32 7.35
CA GLU A 170 32.17 -28.49 6.39
C GLU A 170 31.82 -27.99 4.98
N THR A 171 30.54 -27.93 4.62
CA THR A 171 30.08 -27.64 3.25
C THR A 171 29.24 -26.36 3.18
N PHE A 172 27.95 -26.45 3.50
CA PHE A 172 26.97 -25.38 3.33
C PHE A 172 27.32 -24.12 4.14
N GLU A 173 27.75 -24.26 5.39
CA GLU A 173 28.06 -23.12 6.27
C GLU A 173 29.30 -22.35 5.83
N VAL A 174 30.26 -23.00 5.16
CA VAL A 174 31.41 -22.34 4.53
C VAL A 174 31.00 -21.67 3.23
N LYS A 175 30.20 -22.36 2.41
CA LYS A 175 29.82 -21.91 1.08
C LYS A 175 28.84 -20.72 1.11
N LYS A 176 27.84 -20.77 1.99
CA LYS A 176 26.76 -19.77 2.07
C LYS A 176 27.25 -18.32 2.24
N PRO A 177 28.15 -17.97 3.18
CA PRO A 177 28.61 -16.59 3.32
C PRO A 177 29.42 -16.12 2.10
N LEU A 178 30.15 -17.03 1.44
CA LEU A 178 30.91 -16.72 0.22
C LEU A 178 29.98 -16.46 -0.97
N GLU A 179 28.95 -17.28 -1.15
CA GLU A 179 27.90 -17.07 -2.16
C GLU A 179 27.17 -15.75 -1.92
N VAL A 180 26.77 -15.45 -0.67
CA VAL A 180 26.12 -14.18 -0.33
C VAL A 180 27.03 -12.98 -0.58
N ALA A 181 28.33 -13.10 -0.32
CA ALA A 181 29.29 -12.04 -0.62
C ALA A 181 29.51 -11.83 -2.12
N ALA A 182 29.47 -12.90 -2.92
CA ALA A 182 29.59 -12.86 -4.38
C ALA A 182 28.32 -12.39 -5.10
N ASP A 183 27.14 -12.65 -4.51
CA ASP A 183 25.83 -12.22 -5.02
C ASP A 183 25.49 -10.78 -4.64
N LYS A 184 26.25 -10.16 -3.72
CA LYS A 184 26.19 -8.71 -3.61
C LYS A 184 26.62 -8.17 -4.97
N PRO A 185 25.82 -7.31 -5.64
CA PRO A 185 26.34 -6.55 -6.76
C PRO A 185 27.62 -5.90 -6.24
N ALA A 186 28.66 -5.76 -7.09
CA ALA A 186 29.76 -4.88 -6.77
C ALA A 186 29.08 -3.58 -6.31
N GLU A 187 29.05 -3.35 -4.99
CA GLU A 187 28.74 -2.04 -4.43
C GLU A 187 29.66 -1.17 -5.22
N ASP A 188 29.04 -0.24 -5.96
CA ASP A 188 29.74 0.65 -6.85
C ASP A 188 31.12 0.90 -6.24
N GLU A 189 32.18 0.50 -6.94
CA GLU A 189 33.45 1.19 -6.78
C GLU A 189 33.13 2.64 -7.21
N LYS A 190 32.35 3.37 -6.40
CA LYS A 190 32.33 4.81 -6.34
C LYS A 190 33.68 5.13 -5.76
N GLU A 191 34.66 5.09 -6.66
CA GLU A 191 35.67 6.13 -6.79
C GLU A 191 35.97 6.78 -5.44
N GLU A 192 36.64 6.03 -4.54
CA GLU A 192 37.28 6.67 -3.38
C GLU A 192 38.45 7.57 -3.81
N ASP A 193 38.80 7.60 -5.11
CA ASP A 193 39.96 8.31 -5.64
C ASP A 193 39.67 9.65 -6.35
N ASP A 194 38.42 10.10 -6.53
CA ASP A 194 38.10 11.37 -7.23
C ASP A 194 37.37 12.42 -6.37
N LYS A 195 37.68 12.50 -5.06
CA LYS A 195 37.28 13.68 -4.26
C LYS A 195 38.14 14.89 -4.65
N VAL A 196 37.64 15.69 -5.59
CA VAL A 196 38.24 16.96 -6.01
C VAL A 196 38.59 17.80 -4.78
N SER A 197 39.82 18.27 -4.65
CA SER A 197 40.18 19.05 -3.46
C SER A 197 39.55 20.45 -3.54
N PHE A 198 39.13 21.02 -2.40
CA PHE A 198 38.59 22.40 -2.34
C PHE A 198 39.51 23.45 -2.98
N ARG A 199 40.82 23.17 -3.07
CA ARG A 199 41.80 24.07 -3.68
C ARG A 199 41.80 24.07 -5.21
N GLU A 200 41.33 22.99 -5.83
CA GLU A 200 41.35 22.81 -7.28
C GLU A 200 40.04 23.28 -7.92
N ASP A 201 38.90 22.81 -7.42
CA ASP A 201 37.58 23.34 -7.79
C ASP A 201 36.67 23.48 -6.55
N PRO A 202 36.56 24.70 -5.98
CA PRO A 202 35.75 24.91 -4.79
C PRO A 202 34.25 24.75 -5.05
N ILE A 203 33.77 24.94 -6.29
CA ILE A 203 32.34 24.85 -6.60
C ILE A 203 31.93 23.38 -6.72
N GLU A 204 32.75 22.58 -7.40
CA GLU A 204 32.50 21.15 -7.55
C GLU A 204 32.65 20.41 -6.21
N TRP A 205 33.63 20.81 -5.38
CA TRP A 205 33.76 20.33 -4.00
C TRP A 205 32.52 20.63 -3.15
N ILE A 206 31.98 21.85 -3.22
CA ILE A 206 30.75 22.21 -2.49
C ILE A 206 29.55 21.41 -3.01
N ARG A 207 29.41 21.28 -4.33
CA ARG A 207 28.30 20.54 -4.95
C ARG A 207 28.32 19.06 -4.60
N SER A 208 29.48 18.41 -4.71
CA SER A 208 29.65 17.00 -4.36
C SER A 208 29.30 16.76 -2.89
N ASN A 209 29.88 17.53 -1.96
CA ASN A 209 29.58 17.37 -0.54
C ASN A 209 28.10 17.66 -0.20
N LEU A 210 27.47 18.60 -0.91
CA LEU A 210 26.05 18.91 -0.74
C LEU A 210 25.15 17.77 -1.25
N PHE A 211 25.45 17.18 -2.40
CA PHE A 211 24.67 16.07 -2.96
C PHE A 211 24.82 14.80 -2.12
N ASP A 212 26.05 14.49 -1.68
CA ASP A 212 26.31 13.37 -0.78
C ASP A 212 25.53 13.51 0.53
N PHE A 213 25.54 14.71 1.13
CA PHE A 213 24.76 14.98 2.34
C PHE A 213 23.26 14.78 2.10
N ILE A 214 22.72 15.27 0.99
CA ILE A 214 21.29 15.15 0.67
C ILE A 214 20.90 13.68 0.46
N ASP A 215 21.74 12.89 -0.21
CA ASP A 215 21.44 11.49 -0.48
C ASP A 215 21.50 10.62 0.78
N ILE A 216 22.47 10.87 1.67
CA ILE A 216 22.50 10.25 3.01
C ILE A 216 21.30 10.73 3.84
N ALA A 217 20.93 12.01 3.77
CA ALA A 217 19.82 12.55 4.55
C ALA A 217 18.44 12.01 4.11
N LYS A 218 18.26 11.69 2.82
CA LYS A 218 17.03 11.07 2.29
C LYS A 218 16.80 9.68 2.88
N SER A 219 17.86 8.90 3.10
CA SER A 219 17.77 7.56 3.67
C SER A 219 17.79 7.58 5.20
N ASN A 220 18.68 8.38 5.81
CA ASN A 220 18.80 8.53 7.25
C ASN A 220 19.30 9.93 7.65
N PRO A 221 18.40 10.83 8.10
CA PRO A 221 18.77 12.20 8.42
C PRO A 221 19.70 12.31 9.63
N VAL A 222 19.59 11.41 10.61
CA VAL A 222 20.43 11.46 11.82
C VAL A 222 21.88 11.09 11.48
N GLU A 223 22.06 10.12 10.59
CA GLU A 223 23.37 9.67 10.14
C GLU A 223 24.08 10.73 9.29
N ALA A 224 23.35 11.42 8.41
CA ALA A 224 23.89 12.53 7.62
C ALA A 224 24.50 13.64 8.50
N PHE A 225 23.82 14.01 9.60
CA PHE A 225 24.34 15.02 10.54
C PHE A 225 25.51 14.53 11.40
N GLN A 226 25.66 13.22 11.60
CA GLN A 226 26.81 12.65 12.30
C GLN A 226 28.04 12.58 11.41
N THR A 227 27.86 12.26 10.13
CA THR A 227 28.97 12.10 9.18
C THR A 227 29.46 13.43 8.60
N GLN A 228 28.56 14.40 8.37
CA GLN A 228 28.92 15.72 7.84
C GLN A 228 28.20 16.86 8.60
N PRO A 229 28.61 17.16 9.84
CA PRO A 229 27.97 18.17 10.68
C PRO A 229 28.12 19.60 10.13
N GLU A 230 29.23 19.90 9.44
CA GLU A 230 29.50 21.24 8.90
C GLU A 230 28.55 21.62 7.76
N VAL A 231 28.35 20.70 6.80
CA VAL A 231 27.45 20.88 5.66
C VAL A 231 26.00 21.00 6.15
N GLY A 232 25.59 20.13 7.08
CA GLY A 232 24.27 20.17 7.70
C GLY A 232 24.01 21.49 8.44
N ALA A 233 24.98 21.99 9.20
CA ALA A 233 24.84 23.26 9.94
C ALA A 233 24.72 24.47 8.99
N ILE A 234 25.50 24.50 7.91
CA ILE A 234 25.43 25.56 6.89
C ILE A 234 24.06 25.54 6.19
N LEU A 235 23.57 24.36 5.79
CA LEU A 235 22.25 24.20 5.15
C LEU A 235 21.12 24.70 6.06
N VAL A 236 21.14 24.30 7.33
CA VAL A 236 20.14 24.76 8.31
C VAL A 236 20.21 26.27 8.49
N GLY A 237 21.41 26.85 8.60
CA GLY A 237 21.61 28.30 8.67
C GLY A 237 21.09 29.04 7.44
N LEU A 238 21.33 28.51 6.24
CA LEU A 238 20.82 29.07 4.98
C LEU A 238 19.29 29.01 4.90
N ILE A 239 18.69 27.90 5.36
CA ILE A 239 17.24 27.77 5.44
C ILE A 239 16.66 28.80 6.43
N PHE A 240 17.22 28.92 7.64
CA PHE A 240 16.75 29.90 8.62
C PHE A 240 16.91 31.35 8.15
N THR A 241 17.99 31.68 7.45
CA THR A 241 18.21 33.03 6.89
C THR A 241 17.28 33.31 5.70
N LEU A 242 17.01 32.31 4.85
CA LEU A 242 16.02 32.41 3.77
C LEU A 242 14.60 32.59 4.32
N PHE A 243 14.21 31.80 5.32
CA PHE A 243 12.94 31.97 6.03
C PHE A 243 12.85 33.33 6.73
N GLY A 244 13.95 33.85 7.28
CA GLY A 244 14.02 35.19 7.85
C GLY A 244 13.86 36.29 6.80
N MET A 245 14.49 36.16 5.63
CA MET A 245 14.32 37.11 4.52
C MET A 245 12.91 37.08 3.91
N ILE A 246 12.34 35.88 3.74
CA ILE A 246 10.95 35.71 3.28
C ILE A 246 9.99 36.28 4.33
N GLY A 247 10.22 35.99 5.62
CA GLY A 247 9.45 36.55 6.72
C GLY A 247 9.53 38.07 6.82
N ALA A 248 10.66 38.68 6.47
CA ALA A 248 10.82 40.13 6.38
C ALA A 248 10.09 40.73 5.16
N LEU A 249 10.12 40.05 4.00
CA LEU A 249 9.38 40.45 2.79
C LEU A 249 7.86 40.37 2.96
N PHE A 250 7.36 39.40 3.74
CA PHE A 250 5.94 39.22 4.05
C PHE A 250 5.51 39.82 5.41
N GLY A 251 6.36 40.63 6.06
CA GLY A 251 5.98 41.44 7.22
C GLY A 251 5.73 40.68 8.54
N LEU A 252 6.25 39.45 8.68
CA LEU A 252 6.07 38.61 9.87
C LEU A 252 7.13 38.84 10.98
N VAL A 253 8.13 39.71 10.78
CA VAL A 253 9.16 40.01 11.79
C VAL A 253 9.00 41.46 12.29
N GLY A 254 8.36 41.61 13.46
CA GLY A 254 8.14 42.89 14.14
C GLY A 254 9.41 43.49 14.73
N GLY A 255 9.63 44.79 14.52
CA GLY A 255 10.83 45.51 14.91
C GLY A 255 10.84 46.07 16.33
N ALA A 256 12.05 46.25 16.88
CA ALA A 256 12.42 47.37 17.75
C ALA A 256 13.96 47.46 17.86
N SER A 257 14.53 48.51 17.31
CA SER A 257 15.92 48.92 17.49
C SER A 257 16.05 49.85 18.71
N LYS A 258 17.14 49.72 19.47
CA LYS A 258 17.82 50.84 20.16
C LYS A 258 19.33 50.58 20.27
N PRO A 259 20.20 51.61 20.08
CA PRO A 259 21.66 51.49 20.23
C PRO A 259 22.17 52.03 21.58
N VAL A 260 23.47 51.77 21.86
CA VAL A 260 24.47 52.52 22.70
C VAL A 260 25.28 51.63 23.69
N ILE A 261 26.50 51.28 23.24
CA ILE A 261 27.85 51.36 23.84
C ILE A 261 28.05 51.37 25.39
N THR A 262 28.86 50.39 25.85
CA THR A 262 29.79 50.27 27.02
C THR A 262 29.29 50.33 28.49
N LYS A 263 29.51 49.23 29.25
CA LYS A 263 30.63 49.10 30.22
C LYS A 263 30.72 47.73 30.91
N SER A 264 31.97 47.32 31.05
CA SER A 264 32.64 46.29 31.87
C SER A 264 31.97 45.75 33.16
N ALA A 265 32.05 44.42 33.28
CA ALA A 265 32.71 43.63 34.34
C ALA A 265 32.39 43.85 35.84
N LYS A 266 32.15 42.69 36.48
CA LYS A 266 32.80 42.16 37.70
C LYS A 266 31.98 42.16 39.01
N LYS A 267 31.67 40.91 39.44
CA LYS A 267 31.59 40.37 40.82
C LYS A 267 30.48 40.97 41.73
N THR A 268 29.84 40.26 42.67
CA THR A 268 30.23 39.10 43.49
C THR A 268 29.02 38.61 44.30
N ASP A 269 29.12 37.38 44.81
CA ASP A 269 28.55 36.84 46.06
C ASP A 269 27.03 36.59 46.13
N ALA A 270 26.59 35.32 46.17
CA ALA A 270 26.56 34.36 47.29
C ALA A 270 25.18 34.43 48.01
N VAL A 271 24.30 33.42 48.01
CA VAL A 271 24.26 32.11 48.70
C VAL A 271 22.94 32.04 49.52
N THR A 272 22.02 31.17 49.06
CA THR A 272 20.99 30.36 49.80
C THR A 272 19.81 31.01 50.56
N PRO A 273 18.79 30.25 51.03
CA PRO A 273 18.00 29.17 50.36
C PRO A 273 16.49 29.17 50.78
N ASP A 274 15.76 28.14 50.29
CA ASP A 274 14.52 27.54 50.84
C ASP A 274 13.23 28.40 50.87
N ASP A 275 12.04 27.93 50.48
CA ASP A 275 11.36 26.76 51.02
C ASP A 275 10.18 26.26 50.12
N LYS A 276 10.09 24.93 50.03
CA LYS A 276 8.92 24.01 49.88
C LYS A 276 7.54 24.57 49.44
N LYS A 277 6.88 23.88 48.49
CA LYS A 277 6.01 22.70 48.78
C LYS A 277 5.45 22.03 47.50
N LYS A 278 5.54 20.69 47.48
CA LYS A 278 4.86 19.69 46.62
C LYS A 278 3.37 19.98 46.38
N THR A 279 2.81 19.50 45.26
CA THR A 279 1.91 18.31 45.22
C THR A 279 1.72 17.83 43.77
N GLU A 280 1.84 16.51 43.57
CA GLU A 280 1.55 15.74 42.36
C GLU A 280 0.04 15.66 42.08
N THR A 281 -0.35 15.59 40.80
CA THR A 281 -1.40 14.66 40.33
C THR A 281 -1.13 14.27 38.88
N ALA A 282 -1.27 12.96 38.64
CA ALA A 282 -0.95 12.19 37.44
C ALA A 282 -2.07 12.25 36.36
N PRO A 283 -1.90 11.59 35.20
CA PRO A 283 -2.45 11.98 33.89
C PRO A 283 -3.80 11.35 33.54
N VAL A 284 -4.43 11.88 32.48
CA VAL A 284 -5.64 11.30 31.88
C VAL A 284 -5.36 11.02 30.40
N ALA A 285 -5.50 9.76 30.01
CA ALA A 285 -5.67 9.30 28.62
C ALA A 285 -7.17 9.13 28.31
N PRO A 286 -7.55 9.08 27.03
CA PRO A 286 -8.15 7.84 26.48
C PRO A 286 -7.51 7.48 25.12
N ALA A 287 -7.09 6.23 24.84
CA ALA A 287 -7.87 5.02 24.48
C ALA A 287 -8.77 5.25 23.24
N GLY A 288 -8.35 4.83 22.04
CA GLY A 288 -8.67 3.54 21.37
C GLY A 288 -9.23 3.91 19.97
N GLU A 289 -8.96 3.27 18.82
CA GLU A 289 -9.17 1.88 18.45
C GLU A 289 -8.53 1.53 17.08
N THR A 290 -8.03 0.30 16.98
CA THR A 290 -7.98 -0.70 15.88
C THR A 290 -7.64 -0.39 14.41
N LYS A 291 -6.56 -1.05 13.99
CA LYS A 291 -6.20 -1.74 12.73
C LYS A 291 -7.26 -1.90 11.62
N LYS A 292 -6.80 -1.71 10.37
CA LYS A 292 -7.07 -2.62 9.24
C LYS A 292 -5.85 -2.72 8.32
N GLU A 293 -5.43 -3.97 8.09
CA GLU A 293 -4.51 -4.41 7.04
C GLU A 293 -5.21 -4.31 5.67
N GLU A 294 -4.47 -3.93 4.63
CA GLU A 294 -4.84 -4.25 3.25
C GLU A 294 -3.69 -4.95 2.53
N GLU A 295 -3.99 -6.20 2.23
CA GLU A 295 -3.29 -7.19 1.43
C GLU A 295 -3.43 -6.80 -0.06
N LYS A 296 -2.32 -6.53 -0.77
CA LYS A 296 -2.33 -6.34 -2.23
C LYS A 296 -1.98 -7.63 -2.95
N VAL A 297 -3.02 -8.20 -3.53
CA VAL A 297 -3.06 -9.38 -4.40
C VAL A 297 -2.32 -9.14 -5.73
N LYS A 298 -1.53 -10.15 -6.13
CA LYS A 298 -0.84 -10.30 -7.42
C LYS A 298 -1.82 -10.31 -8.60
N LYS A 299 -1.52 -9.55 -9.66
CA LYS A 299 -2.07 -9.79 -11.01
C LYS A 299 -1.05 -10.55 -11.86
N ARG A 300 -1.53 -11.63 -12.48
CA ARG A 300 -0.88 -12.39 -13.55
C ARG A 300 -0.79 -11.54 -14.82
N LYS A 301 0.37 -11.57 -15.47
CA LYS A 301 0.53 -11.68 -16.91
C LYS A 301 1.79 -12.51 -17.16
#